data_AF-A0A966THZ0-F1
#
_entry.id   AF-A0A966THZ0-F1
#
_cell.length_a   1.000
_cell.length_b   1.000
_cell.length_c   1.000
_cell.angle_alpha   90.00
_cell.angle_beta   90.00
_cell.angle_gamma   90.00
#
_symmetry.space_group_name_H-M   'P 1'
#
loop_
_entity.id
_entity.type
_entity.pdbx_description
1 polymer ?
#
loop_
_entity_poly.entity_id
_entity_poly.type
_entity_poly.pdbx_seq_one_letter_code
_entity_poly.pdbx_strand_id
1 'polypeptide(L)'
;MSKIFAAVFGLLFLVCAGLQWNDPDLYLWIPLYGLAAVSCALAVANRPAHRFNLALIALYGAYAAYLFVIEDGVWSWMVDHQFASLTGSMLASAPWIEHTREFGGLTIMLLVCAINSWSQRKASEASTDLAPEPTASV
;
A
#
# COMPACT_ATOMS: atom_id res chain seq x y z
N MET A 1 2.39 -11.53 12.14
CA MET A 1 1.38 -10.46 12.18
C MET A 1 -0.01 -11.09 12.21
N SER A 2 -0.99 -10.48 12.88
CA SER A 2 -2.33 -11.06 12.96
C SER A 2 -3.03 -11.01 11.60
N LYS A 3 -3.68 -12.09 11.19
CA LYS A 3 -4.56 -12.12 10.00
C LYS A 3 -5.63 -11.03 10.05
N ILE A 4 -5.98 -10.59 11.27
CA ILE A 4 -6.87 -9.48 11.56
C ILE A 4 -6.37 -8.18 10.92
N PHE A 5 -5.08 -7.86 11.05
CA PHE A 5 -4.49 -6.66 10.42
C PHE A 5 -4.71 -6.67 8.91
N ALA A 6 -4.33 -7.77 8.25
CA ALA A 6 -4.49 -7.90 6.81
C ALA A 6 -5.97 -7.89 6.40
N ALA A 7 -6.87 -8.52 7.16
CA ALA A 7 -8.29 -8.52 6.86
C ALA A 7 -8.91 -7.11 6.97
N VAL A 8 -8.57 -6.36 8.02
CA VAL A 8 -9.05 -4.98 8.22
C VAL A 8 -8.57 -4.08 7.09
N PHE A 9 -7.27 -4.06 6.80
CA PHE A 9 -6.75 -3.22 5.73
C PHE A 9 -7.22 -3.66 4.34
N GLY A 10 -7.35 -4.97 4.10
CA GLY A 10 -7.92 -5.49 2.87
C GLY A 10 -9.35 -5.00 2.64
N LEU A 11 -10.19 -5.05 3.69
CA LEU A 11 -11.56 -4.52 3.61
C LEU A 11 -11.56 -3.00 3.40
N LEU A 12 -10.72 -2.26 4.11
CA LEU A 12 -10.59 -0.80 3.94
C LEU A 12 -10.19 -0.44 2.51
N PHE A 13 -9.23 -1.14 1.90
CA PHE A 13 -8.83 -0.89 0.51
C PHE A 13 -9.96 -1.20 -0.48
N LEU A 14 -10.75 -2.24 -0.24
CA LEU A 14 -11.94 -2.51 -1.07
C LEU A 14 -13.00 -1.40 -0.93
N VAL A 15 -13.20 -0.87 0.28
CA VAL A 15 -14.09 0.28 0.51
C VAL A 15 -13.55 1.52 -0.22
N CYS A 16 -12.25 1.82 -0.10
CA CYS A 16 -11.62 2.93 -0.82
C CYS A 16 -11.77 2.76 -2.34
N ALA A 17 -11.53 1.56 -2.88
CA ALA A 17 -11.75 1.27 -4.30
C ALA A 17 -13.20 1.54 -4.72
N GLY A 18 -14.18 1.13 -3.90
CA GLY A 18 -15.60 1.41 -4.15
C GLY A 18 -15.93 2.91 -4.15
N LEU A 19 -15.30 3.70 -3.28
CA LEU A 19 -15.49 5.14 -3.21
C LEU A 19 -14.93 5.87 -4.45
N GLN A 20 -13.93 5.32 -5.13
CA GLN A 20 -13.32 5.93 -6.32
C GLN A 20 -14.21 5.92 -7.57
N TRP A 21 -15.36 5.27 -7.56
CA TRP A 21 -16.34 5.45 -8.65
C TRP A 21 -16.89 6.87 -8.77
N ASN A 22 -16.72 7.70 -7.72
CA ASN A 22 -17.13 9.10 -7.72
C ASN A 22 -16.03 10.06 -8.19
N ASP A 23 -14.86 9.54 -8.61
CA ASP A 23 -13.65 10.29 -8.90
C ASP A 23 -13.31 10.21 -10.41
N PRO A 24 -12.86 11.31 -11.07
CA PRO A 24 -12.37 11.26 -12.45
C PRO A 24 -11.26 10.22 -12.69
N ASP A 25 -10.39 9.96 -11.72
CA ASP A 25 -9.19 9.11 -11.89
C ASP A 25 -9.41 7.65 -11.46
N LEU A 26 -10.65 7.18 -11.56
CA LEU A 26 -11.10 5.85 -11.12
C LEU A 26 -10.27 4.71 -11.72
N TYR A 27 -9.85 4.82 -12.99
CA TYR A 27 -9.11 3.78 -13.70
C TYR A 27 -7.71 3.56 -13.15
N LEU A 28 -7.14 4.54 -12.45
CA LEU A 28 -5.84 4.42 -11.81
C LEU A 28 -5.99 3.92 -10.36
N TRP A 29 -6.87 4.55 -9.59
CA TRP A 29 -6.97 4.29 -8.15
C TRP A 29 -7.64 2.96 -7.81
N ILE A 30 -8.67 2.52 -8.56
CA ILE A 30 -9.33 1.24 -8.31
C ILE A 30 -8.34 0.08 -8.44
N PRO A 31 -7.54 -0.03 -9.52
CA PRO A 31 -6.51 -1.08 -9.60
C PRO A 31 -5.45 -0.99 -8.50
N LEU A 32 -4.99 0.22 -8.12
CA LEU A 32 -3.99 0.37 -7.07
C LEU A 32 -4.49 -0.16 -5.73
N TYR A 33 -5.70 0.24 -5.31
CA TYR A 33 -6.34 -0.30 -4.12
C TYR A 33 -6.65 -1.80 -4.24
N GLY A 34 -7.08 -2.26 -5.41
CA GLY A 34 -7.32 -3.68 -5.69
C GLY A 34 -6.08 -4.54 -5.50
N LEU A 35 -4.92 -4.09 -5.99
CA LEU A 35 -3.64 -4.77 -5.81
C LEU A 35 -3.23 -4.84 -4.33
N ALA A 36 -3.45 -3.77 -3.57
CA ALA A 36 -3.20 -3.73 -2.13
C ALA A 36 -4.15 -4.68 -1.36
N ALA A 37 -5.42 -4.74 -1.77
CA ALA A 37 -6.40 -5.69 -1.23
C ALA A 37 -6.00 -7.15 -1.54
N VAL A 38 -5.48 -7.43 -2.74
CA VAL A 38 -4.95 -8.76 -3.10
C VAL A 38 -3.75 -9.13 -2.22
N SER A 39 -2.82 -8.20 -1.97
CA SER A 39 -1.71 -8.42 -1.01
C SER A 39 -2.23 -8.86 0.36
N CYS A 40 -3.26 -8.17 0.85
CA CYS A 40 -3.92 -8.48 2.12
C CYS A 40 -4.62 -9.84 2.09
N ALA A 41 -5.35 -10.17 1.03
CA ALA A 41 -6.02 -11.46 0.87
C ALA A 41 -5.03 -12.63 0.88
N LEU A 42 -3.89 -12.49 0.18
CA LEU A 42 -2.81 -13.49 0.20
C LEU A 42 -2.22 -13.67 1.60
N ALA A 43 -2.05 -12.57 2.34
CA ALA A 43 -1.59 -12.62 3.73
C ALA A 43 -2.60 -13.34 4.65
N VAL A 44 -3.90 -13.09 4.50
CA VAL A 44 -4.95 -13.81 5.26
C VAL A 44 -4.96 -15.31 4.92
N ALA A 45 -4.79 -15.64 3.65
CA ALA A 45 -4.75 -17.01 3.13
C ALA A 45 -3.44 -17.75 3.43
N ASN A 46 -2.48 -17.14 4.14
CA ASN A 46 -1.14 -17.68 4.39
C ASN A 46 -0.41 -18.12 3.10
N ARG A 47 -0.67 -17.44 1.97
CA ARG A 47 -0.01 -17.74 0.70
C ARG A 47 1.25 -16.88 0.58
N PRO A 48 2.43 -17.47 0.27
CA PRO A 48 3.65 -16.71 0.13
C PRO A 48 3.55 -15.78 -1.08
N ALA A 49 3.63 -14.48 -0.82
CA ALA A 49 3.47 -13.43 -1.81
C ALA A 49 4.63 -12.42 -1.80
N HIS A 50 5.82 -12.84 -1.34
CA HIS A 50 6.94 -11.91 -1.13
C HIS A 50 7.34 -11.14 -2.40
N ARG A 51 7.52 -11.84 -3.53
CA ARG A 51 7.87 -11.20 -4.82
C ARG A 51 6.79 -10.25 -5.31
N PHE A 52 5.52 -10.61 -5.12
CA PHE A 52 4.39 -9.76 -5.44
C PHE A 52 4.38 -8.49 -4.59
N ASN A 53 4.56 -8.62 -3.27
CA ASN A 53 4.63 -7.47 -2.37
C ASN A 53 5.82 -6.57 -2.66
N LEU A 54 6.98 -7.11 -3.06
CA LEU A 54 8.12 -6.29 -3.50
C LEU A 54 7.80 -5.50 -4.77
N ALA A 55 7.12 -6.10 -5.74
CA ALA A 55 6.68 -5.40 -6.95
C ALA A 55 5.71 -4.26 -6.61
N LEU A 56 4.76 -4.48 -5.68
CA LEU A 56 3.85 -3.45 -5.22
C LEU A 56 4.56 -2.32 -4.46
N ILE A 57 5.53 -2.66 -3.60
CA ILE A 57 6.33 -1.65 -2.89
C ILE A 57 7.11 -0.79 -3.89
N ALA A 58 7.70 -1.38 -4.92
CA ALA A 58 8.39 -0.65 -5.96
C ALA A 58 7.42 0.25 -6.76
N LEU A 59 6.25 -0.27 -7.13
CA LEU A 59 5.22 0.47 -7.86
C LEU A 59 4.71 1.67 -7.06
N TYR A 60 4.21 1.43 -5.84
CA TYR A 60 3.67 2.48 -4.99
C TYR A 60 4.76 3.47 -4.56
N GLY A 61 5.98 2.98 -4.30
CA GLY A 61 7.11 3.81 -3.91
C GLY A 61 7.56 4.73 -5.04
N ALA A 62 7.65 4.21 -6.26
CA ALA A 62 7.98 5.03 -7.44
C ALA A 62 6.92 6.10 -7.69
N TYR A 63 5.64 5.75 -7.58
CA TYR A 63 4.56 6.71 -7.81
C TYR A 63 4.45 7.74 -6.69
N ALA A 64 4.62 7.33 -5.42
CA ALA A 64 4.69 8.26 -4.29
C ALA A 64 5.89 9.21 -4.43
N ALA A 65 7.05 8.72 -4.85
CA ALA A 65 8.21 9.56 -5.12
C ALA A 65 7.93 10.59 -6.22
N TYR A 66 7.22 10.19 -7.29
CA TYR A 66 6.78 11.11 -8.35
C TYR A 66 5.85 12.22 -7.83
N LEU A 67 4.80 11.86 -7.08
CA LEU A 67 3.87 12.84 -6.48
C LEU A 67 4.55 13.74 -5.43
N PHE A 68 5.68 13.32 -4.88
CA PHE A 68 6.44 14.16 -3.96
C PHE A 68 7.13 15.33 -4.66
N VAL A 69 7.65 15.13 -5.88
CA VAL A 69 8.51 16.10 -6.60
C VAL A 69 7.84 16.85 -7.75
N ILE A 70 6.62 16.47 -8.16
CA ILE A 70 5.84 17.23 -9.15
C ILE A 70 5.62 18.69 -8.70
N GLU A 71 5.41 19.59 -9.66
CA GLU A 71 5.24 21.04 -9.46
C GLU A 71 4.18 21.38 -8.40
N ASP A 72 3.01 20.74 -8.46
CA ASP A 72 1.96 20.82 -7.43
C ASP A 72 2.01 19.61 -6.48
N GLY A 73 3.19 19.10 -6.18
CA GLY A 73 3.38 17.91 -5.35
C GLY A 73 3.41 18.20 -3.86
N VAL A 74 3.72 17.16 -3.07
CA VAL A 74 3.86 17.27 -1.60
C VAL A 74 4.89 18.32 -1.21
N TRP A 75 5.99 18.44 -1.95
CA TRP A 75 7.01 19.44 -1.68
C TRP A 75 6.48 20.87 -1.81
N SER A 76 5.78 21.18 -2.90
CA SER A 76 5.12 22.47 -3.12
C SER A 76 4.05 22.76 -2.06
N TRP A 77 3.25 21.76 -1.69
CA TRP A 77 2.29 21.89 -0.59
C TRP A 77 2.95 22.30 0.74
N MET A 78 4.12 21.75 1.06
CA MET A 78 4.87 22.06 2.28
C MET A 78 5.51 23.46 2.23
N VAL A 79 6.16 23.78 1.12
CA VAL A 79 7.01 24.98 1.00
C VAL A 79 6.18 26.20 0.61
N ASP A 80 5.42 26.08 -0.48
CA ASP A 80 4.73 27.19 -1.13
C ASP A 80 3.33 27.42 -0.56
N HIS A 81 2.69 26.36 -0.05
CA HIS A 81 1.33 26.41 0.50
C HIS A 81 1.24 26.23 2.01
N GLN A 82 2.38 26.26 2.72
CA GLN A 82 2.46 26.36 4.18
C GLN A 82 1.61 25.32 4.92
N PHE A 83 1.59 24.07 4.43
CA PHE A 83 0.77 22.98 4.99
C PHE A 83 -0.73 23.30 5.00
N ALA A 84 -1.25 23.86 3.90
CA ALA A 84 -2.67 24.06 3.70
C ALA A 84 -3.50 22.83 4.10
N SER A 85 -4.66 23.04 4.73
CA SER A 85 -5.45 21.95 5.30
C SER A 85 -5.86 20.90 4.25
N LEU A 86 -5.59 19.63 4.57
CA LEU A 86 -5.93 18.48 3.71
C LEU A 86 -7.37 18.00 3.87
N THR A 87 -8.10 18.49 4.88
CA THR A 87 -9.49 18.08 5.20
C THR A 87 -10.54 19.00 4.57
N GLY A 88 -10.14 19.82 3.59
CA GLY A 88 -11.04 20.71 2.86
C GLY A 88 -12.01 19.96 1.93
N SER A 89 -12.98 20.70 1.39
CA SER A 89 -13.93 20.18 0.39
C SER A 89 -13.20 19.66 -0.86
N MET A 90 -13.57 18.46 -1.32
CA MET A 90 -13.08 17.88 -2.59
C MET A 90 -13.59 18.61 -3.84
N LEU A 91 -14.65 19.41 -3.75
CA LEU A 91 -15.22 20.09 -4.92
C LEU A 91 -14.44 21.34 -5.35
N ALA A 92 -13.57 21.85 -4.47
CA ALA A 92 -12.80 23.07 -4.68
C ALA A 92 -11.32 22.87 -4.25
N SER A 93 -10.86 21.62 -4.18
CA SER A 93 -9.49 21.30 -3.79
C SER A 93 -8.53 21.79 -4.86
N ALA A 94 -7.49 22.48 -4.41
CA ALA A 94 -6.38 22.86 -5.26
C ALA A 94 -5.52 21.63 -5.63
N PRO A 95 -4.83 21.63 -6.78
CA PRO A 95 -4.05 20.48 -7.27
C PRO A 95 -3.08 19.91 -6.22
N TRP A 96 -2.39 20.77 -5.47
CA TRP A 96 -1.46 20.36 -4.42
C TRP A 96 -2.10 19.65 -3.23
N ILE A 97 -3.36 19.94 -2.93
CA ILE A 97 -4.12 19.22 -1.89
C ILE A 97 -4.46 17.83 -2.39
N GLU A 98 -4.89 17.69 -3.65
CA GLU A 98 -5.25 16.41 -4.23
C GLU A 98 -4.04 15.48 -4.33
N HIS A 99 -2.94 15.94 -4.95
CA HIS A 99 -1.71 15.16 -5.05
C HIS A 99 -1.14 14.75 -3.68
N THR A 100 -1.30 15.58 -2.65
CA THR A 100 -0.87 15.25 -1.28
C THR A 100 -1.76 14.18 -0.65
N ARG A 101 -3.08 14.19 -0.92
CA ARG A 101 -4.01 13.15 -0.45
C ARG A 101 -3.75 11.82 -1.15
N GLU A 102 -3.53 11.85 -2.46
CA GLU A 102 -3.14 10.72 -3.27
C GLU A 102 -1.82 10.08 -2.79
N PHE A 103 -0.81 10.91 -2.51
CA PHE A 103 0.44 10.48 -1.89
C PHE A 103 0.21 9.78 -0.54
N GLY A 104 -0.71 10.30 0.28
CA GLY A 104 -1.11 9.68 1.54
C GLY A 104 -1.69 8.27 1.34
N GLY A 105 -2.57 8.10 0.36
CA GLY A 105 -3.13 6.81 -0.03
C GLY A 105 -2.05 5.80 -0.47
N LEU A 106 -1.14 6.21 -1.36
CA LEU A 106 0.00 5.39 -1.80
C LEU A 106 0.91 4.99 -0.65
N THR A 107 1.18 5.92 0.27
CA THR A 107 2.02 5.67 1.44
C THR A 107 1.40 4.59 2.34
N ILE A 108 0.09 4.65 2.58
CA ILE A 108 -0.61 3.62 3.37
C ILE A 108 -0.55 2.26 2.67
N MET A 109 -0.83 2.20 1.36
CA MET A 109 -0.74 0.96 0.58
C MET A 109 0.67 0.35 0.60
N LEU A 110 1.70 1.18 0.46
CA LEU A 110 3.11 0.79 0.55
C LEU A 110 3.44 0.19 1.91
N LEU A 111 3.08 0.88 2.99
CA LEU A 111 3.36 0.43 4.36
C LEU A 111 2.69 -0.91 4.66
N VAL A 112 1.43 -1.08 4.26
CA VAL A 112 0.72 -2.35 4.44
C VAL A 112 1.38 -3.49 3.65
N CYS A 113 1.78 -3.24 2.40
CA CYS A 113 2.50 -4.24 1.60
C CYS A 113 3.86 -4.61 2.21
N ALA A 114 4.61 -3.63 2.72
CA ALA A 114 5.87 -3.84 3.42
C ALA A 114 5.70 -4.69 4.68
N ILE A 115 4.68 -4.37 5.50
CA ILE A 115 4.33 -5.12 6.71
C ILE A 115 3.94 -6.56 6.36
N ASN A 116 3.09 -6.77 5.35
CA ASN A 116 2.65 -8.09 4.90
C ASN A 116 3.85 -8.92 4.41
N SER A 117 4.75 -8.31 3.64
CA SER A 117 5.98 -8.95 3.13
C SER A 117 6.90 -9.39 4.26
N TRP A 118 7.16 -8.50 5.23
CA TRP A 118 8.02 -8.79 6.37
C TRP A 118 7.45 -9.88 7.27
N SER A 119 6.13 -9.87 7.52
CA SER A 119 5.49 -10.89 8.34
C SER A 119 5.52 -12.28 7.71
N GLN A 120 5.40 -12.38 6.39
CA GLN A 120 5.40 -13.66 5.70
C GLN A 120 6.80 -14.29 5.68
N ARG A 121 7.85 -13.47 5.50
CA ARG A 121 9.24 -13.94 5.55
C ARG A 121 9.59 -14.60 6.88
N LYS A 122 9.24 -13.97 8.00
CA LYS A 122 9.46 -14.54 9.34
C LYS A 122 8.76 -15.89 9.53
N ALA A 123 7.56 -16.04 8.97
CA ALA A 123 6.83 -17.30 9.04
C ALA A 123 7.51 -18.40 8.21
N SER A 124 8.08 -18.07 7.05
CA SER A 124 8.85 -19.01 6.23
C SER A 124 10.16 -19.42 6.90
N GLU A 125 10.93 -18.46 7.43
CA GLU A 125 12.19 -18.72 8.16
C GLU A 125 11.97 -19.67 9.36
N ALA A 126 10.94 -19.39 10.18
CA ALA A 126 10.59 -20.25 11.32
C ALA A 126 10.17 -21.67 10.92
N SER A 127 9.53 -21.86 9.76
CA SER A 127 9.16 -23.18 9.26
C SER A 127 10.36 -23.98 8.74
N THR A 128 11.39 -23.30 8.23
CA THR A 128 12.63 -23.93 7.78
C THR A 128 13.47 -24.43 8.97
N ASP A 129 13.56 -23.66 10.05
CA ASP A 129 14.33 -24.03 11.25
C ASP A 129 13.76 -25.25 12.00
N LEU A 130 12.47 -25.58 11.79
CA LEU A 130 11.80 -26.72 12.39
C LEU A 130 11.82 -27.99 11.52
N ALA A 131 12.35 -27.92 10.30
CA ALA A 131 12.48 -29.09 9.45
C ALA A 131 13.58 -30.01 10.02
N PRO A 132 13.31 -31.31 10.25
CA PRO A 132 14.33 -32.21 10.76
C PRO A 132 15.51 -32.26 9.78
N GLU A 133 16.74 -32.16 10.33
CA GLU A 133 17.98 -32.39 9.58
C GLU A 133 17.83 -33.68 8.76
N PRO A 134 18.18 -33.67 7.47
CA PRO A 134 18.11 -34.87 6.66
C PRO A 134 19.02 -35.90 7.34
N THR A 135 18.42 -36.97 7.87
CA THR A 135 19.15 -38.06 8.53
C THR A 135 20.23 -38.51 7.57
N ALA A 136 21.48 -38.18 7.89
CA ALA A 136 22.63 -38.56 7.08
C ALA A 136 22.55 -40.07 6.89
N SER A 137 22.24 -40.49 5.66
CA SER A 137 22.19 -41.89 5.28
C SER A 137 23.60 -42.45 5.40
N VAL A 138 23.81 -43.25 6.44
CA VAL A 138 25.02 -44.08 6.68
C VAL A 138 25.12 -45.16 5.62
#